data_AF-Q09DW2-F1
#
_entry.id   AF-Q09DW2-F1
#
_cell.length_a   1.000
_cell.length_b   1.000
_cell.length_c   1.000
_cell.angle_alpha   90.00
_cell.angle_beta   90.00
_cell.angle_gamma   90.00
#
_symmetry.space_group_name_H-M   'P 1'
#
loop_
_entity.id
_entity.type
_entity.pdbx_description
1 polymer ?
#
loop_
_entity_poly.entity_id
_entity_poly.type
_entity_poly.pdbx_seq_one_letter_code
_entity_poly.pdbx_strand_id
1 'polypeptide(L)'
;MCQSFLLKSFTGSKSCYSGDSSFLSIQKPFPKYPSSRNVPLGRFLEDGRVPLDKGEAERLIKRIVLGRKNRLFLGSDAAGHRAAAVYSLLLSCYRLEMDPWAYFRDVLPKLGDTRFPASRIAELLPEAWAQQQAQQR
;
A
#
# COMPACT_ATOMS: atom_id res chain seq x y z
N MET A 1 -9.97 -22.15 25.73
CA MET A 1 -9.49 -23.08 24.69
C MET A 1 -10.68 -23.51 23.86
N CYS A 2 -10.79 -23.01 22.63
CA CYS A 2 -11.56 -23.62 21.55
C CYS A 2 -10.95 -23.09 20.26
N GLN A 3 -10.35 -23.99 19.49
CA GLN A 3 -9.83 -23.73 18.16
C GLN A 3 -10.98 -23.58 17.16
N SER A 4 -10.60 -23.13 15.96
CA SER A 4 -11.21 -23.50 14.67
C SER A 4 -12.47 -22.71 14.30
N PHE A 5 -12.77 -22.35 13.07
CA PHE A 5 -12.14 -22.35 11.74
C PHE A 5 -13.30 -21.86 10.83
N LEU A 6 -12.98 -21.30 9.67
CA LEU A 6 -13.84 -21.20 8.49
C LEU A 6 -15.03 -20.22 8.44
N LEU A 7 -14.93 -19.34 7.43
CA LEU A 7 -15.96 -18.92 6.48
C LEU A 7 -17.41 -18.91 7.00
N LYS A 8 -17.92 -17.72 7.31
CA LYS A 8 -19.34 -17.40 7.16
C LYS A 8 -19.52 -16.15 6.31
N SER A 9 -19.73 -16.41 5.02
CA SER A 9 -20.89 -15.88 4.30
C SER A 9 -21.06 -14.36 4.27
N PHE A 10 -20.27 -13.69 3.44
CA PHE A 10 -20.60 -12.35 2.94
C PHE A 10 -21.57 -12.47 1.75
N THR A 11 -22.78 -12.98 2.02
CA THR A 11 -23.89 -12.98 1.06
C THR A 11 -25.06 -12.25 1.67
N GLY A 12 -25.48 -11.17 1.01
CA GLY A 12 -26.83 -10.63 1.15
C GLY A 12 -26.97 -9.47 2.13
N SER A 13 -26.75 -8.26 1.62
CA SER A 13 -27.56 -7.11 2.02
C SER A 13 -28.04 -6.41 0.74
N LYS A 14 -29.24 -6.80 0.31
CA LYS A 14 -30.10 -5.92 -0.47
C LYS A 14 -30.66 -4.92 0.54
N SER A 15 -30.21 -3.67 0.51
CA SER A 15 -30.95 -2.56 1.14
C SER A 15 -31.12 -1.47 0.09
N CYS A 16 -32.34 -1.32 -0.42
CA CYS A 16 -33.22 -0.21 -0.05
C CYS A 16 -32.68 1.13 -0.54
N TYR A 17 -32.85 1.39 -1.84
CA TYR A 17 -32.97 2.76 -2.34
C TYR A 17 -34.42 2.93 -2.81
N SER A 18 -35.30 3.20 -1.86
CA SER A 18 -36.58 3.85 -2.09
C SER A 18 -36.31 5.37 -2.12
N GLY A 19 -36.43 5.96 -3.31
CA GLY A 19 -36.16 7.39 -3.52
C GLY A 19 -36.56 7.79 -4.93
N ASP A 20 -37.88 7.95 -5.10
CA ASP A 20 -38.58 8.91 -5.95
C ASP A 20 -38.09 9.10 -7.39
N SER A 21 -38.72 8.31 -8.25
CA SER A 21 -38.71 8.41 -9.70
C SER A 21 -39.52 9.62 -10.20
N SER A 22 -39.00 10.84 -10.07
CA SER A 22 -39.58 12.00 -10.76
C SER A 22 -38.69 13.25 -10.76
N PHE A 23 -37.39 13.16 -11.10
CA PHE A 23 -36.65 14.41 -11.38
C PHE A 23 -35.43 14.36 -12.32
N LEU A 24 -35.18 13.35 -13.15
CA LEU A 24 -34.04 13.44 -14.09
C LEU A 24 -34.33 12.87 -15.49
N SER A 25 -34.99 13.66 -16.34
CA SER A 25 -35.13 13.38 -17.77
C SER A 25 -33.97 13.94 -18.63
N ILE A 26 -32.90 14.46 -18.01
CA ILE A 26 -31.66 14.78 -18.73
C ILE A 26 -30.46 14.34 -17.87
N GLN A 27 -30.18 13.04 -17.80
CA GLN A 27 -28.84 12.57 -17.46
C GLN A 27 -28.32 11.59 -18.50
N LYS A 28 -27.30 12.05 -19.24
CA LYS A 28 -26.37 11.15 -19.92
C LYS A 28 -25.89 10.14 -18.87
N PRO A 29 -25.84 8.83 -19.17
CA PRO A 29 -25.43 7.85 -18.18
C PRO A 29 -24.02 8.19 -17.70
N PHE A 30 -23.90 8.60 -16.44
CA PHE A 30 -22.60 8.71 -15.79
C PHE A 30 -21.93 7.32 -15.87
N PRO A 31 -20.61 7.25 -16.18
CA PRO A 31 -19.91 5.97 -16.26
C PRO A 31 -20.11 5.21 -14.94
N LYS A 32 -20.44 3.91 -15.00
CA LYS A 32 -20.73 3.04 -13.83
C LYS A 32 -19.56 2.87 -12.84
N TYR A 33 -18.39 3.45 -13.12
CA TYR A 33 -17.16 3.22 -12.38
C TYR A 33 -17.12 3.80 -10.94
N PRO A 34 -17.56 5.04 -10.65
CA PRO A 34 -17.50 5.59 -9.30
C PRO A 34 -18.53 4.94 -8.37
N SER A 35 -19.74 4.61 -8.86
CA SER A 35 -20.83 4.09 -8.03
C SER A 35 -20.54 2.72 -7.40
N SER A 36 -19.74 1.88 -8.06
CA SER A 36 -19.31 0.59 -7.49
C SER A 36 -18.20 0.72 -6.43
N ARG A 37 -17.50 1.86 -6.40
CA ARG A 37 -16.29 2.10 -5.59
C ARG A 37 -16.49 3.23 -4.56
N ASN A 38 -17.74 3.46 -4.16
CA ASN A 38 -18.10 4.48 -3.18
C ASN A 38 -17.46 4.26 -1.80
N VAL A 39 -17.33 3.01 -1.34
CA VAL A 39 -16.80 2.70 0.00
C VAL A 39 -15.33 3.13 0.19
N PRO A 40 -14.36 2.73 -0.66
CA PRO A 40 -12.98 3.19 -0.50
C PRO A 40 -12.79 4.67 -0.86
N LEU A 41 -13.64 5.24 -1.73
CA LEU A 41 -13.62 6.67 -1.98
C LEU A 41 -14.15 7.45 -0.79
N GLY A 42 -15.12 6.95 -0.03
CA GLY A 42 -15.67 7.66 1.14
C GLY A 42 -14.76 7.69 2.37
N ARG A 43 -13.67 6.92 2.42
CA ARG A 43 -12.81 6.81 3.62
C ARG A 43 -12.18 8.13 4.07
N PHE A 44 -11.94 9.07 3.16
CA PHE A 44 -11.43 10.40 3.54
C PHE A 44 -12.47 11.23 4.31
N LEU A 45 -13.77 10.89 4.20
CA LEU A 45 -14.84 11.53 4.98
C LEU A 45 -14.88 10.99 6.42
N GLU A 46 -14.44 9.74 6.62
CA GLU A 46 -14.40 9.07 7.92
C GLU A 46 -13.10 9.38 8.68
N ASP A 47 -11.98 9.49 7.96
CA ASP A 47 -10.65 9.79 8.54
C ASP A 47 -10.00 10.99 7.85
N GLY A 48 -9.96 12.13 8.56
CA GLY A 48 -9.35 13.37 8.07
C GLY A 48 -7.82 13.35 7.98
N ARG A 49 -7.15 12.27 8.44
CA ARG A 49 -5.70 12.08 8.24
C ARG A 49 -5.38 11.63 6.82
N VAL A 50 -6.35 11.08 6.10
CA VAL A 50 -6.15 10.59 4.74
C VAL A 50 -6.39 11.73 3.75
N PRO A 51 -5.39 12.15 2.96
CA PRO A 51 -5.60 13.17 1.96
C PRO A 51 -6.58 12.69 0.88
N LEU A 52 -7.44 13.59 0.41
CA LEU A 52 -8.36 13.33 -0.70
C LEU A 52 -7.59 13.05 -2.01
N ASP A 53 -6.42 13.67 -2.16
CA ASP A 53 -5.59 13.54 -3.34
C ASP A 53 -4.58 12.39 -3.23
N LYS A 54 -4.24 11.81 -4.38
CA LYS A 54 -3.22 10.76 -4.50
C LYS A 54 -1.84 11.32 -4.86
N GLY A 55 -1.69 12.65 -4.83
CA GLY A 55 -0.57 13.34 -5.45
C GLY A 55 0.77 12.90 -4.90
N GLU A 56 0.86 12.70 -3.58
CA GLU A 56 2.06 12.21 -2.91
C GLU A 56 2.46 10.80 -3.41
N ALA A 57 1.53 9.85 -3.35
CA ALA A 57 1.77 8.47 -3.77
C ALA A 57 2.13 8.39 -5.26
N GLU A 58 1.45 9.16 -6.11
CA GLU A 58 1.75 9.22 -7.54
C GLU A 58 3.13 9.82 -7.82
N ARG A 59 3.51 10.92 -7.14
CA ARG A 59 4.84 11.53 -7.26
C ARG A 59 5.94 10.58 -6.85
N LEU A 60 5.72 9.81 -5.79
CA LEU A 60 6.63 8.77 -5.34
C LEU A 60 6.77 7.68 -6.40
N ILE A 61 5.67 7.10 -6.88
CA ILE A 61 5.68 6.03 -7.90
C ILE A 61 6.31 6.49 -9.22
N LYS A 62 6.15 7.77 -9.61
CA LYS A 62 6.76 8.33 -10.82
C LYS A 62 8.27 8.07 -10.90
N ARG A 63 8.99 8.10 -9.77
CA ARG A 63 10.44 7.80 -9.74
C ARG A 63 10.76 6.40 -10.26
N ILE A 64 9.92 5.42 -9.90
CA ILE A 64 10.05 4.03 -10.36
C ILE A 64 9.60 3.91 -11.83
N VAL A 65 8.53 4.61 -12.21
CA VAL A 65 7.99 4.59 -13.59
C VAL A 65 9.01 5.10 -14.59
N LEU A 66 9.74 6.16 -14.27
CA LEU A 66 10.82 6.68 -15.12
C LEU A 66 11.93 5.63 -15.34
N GLY A 67 12.22 4.81 -14.34
CA GLY A 67 13.21 3.73 -14.42
C GLY A 67 12.78 2.50 -15.23
N ARG A 68 11.50 2.37 -15.62
CA ARG A 68 11.00 1.20 -16.36
C ARG A 68 11.68 1.01 -17.72
N LYS A 69 12.06 2.10 -18.39
CA LYS A 69 12.81 2.02 -19.67
C LYS A 69 14.21 1.41 -19.49
N ASN A 70 14.79 1.49 -18.30
CA ASN A 70 16.13 0.97 -18.01
C ASN A 70 16.12 -0.48 -17.50
N ARG A 71 14.94 -1.02 -17.19
CA ARG A 71 14.73 -2.34 -16.56
C ARG A 71 13.48 -3.00 -17.15
N LEU A 72 13.48 -3.15 -18.48
CA LEU A 72 12.32 -3.62 -19.25
C LEU A 72 11.89 -5.05 -18.90
N PHE A 73 12.81 -5.88 -18.39
CA PHE A 73 12.56 -7.29 -18.11
C PHE A 73 13.00 -7.66 -16.71
N LEU A 74 12.12 -8.39 -16.02
CA LEU A 74 12.38 -9.11 -14.80
C LEU A 74 12.36 -10.58 -15.21
N GLY A 75 13.53 -11.23 -15.34
CA GLY A 75 13.69 -12.52 -16.02
C GLY A 75 12.91 -13.71 -15.44
N SER A 76 12.13 -13.52 -14.36
CA SER A 76 11.16 -14.46 -13.82
C SER A 76 10.09 -13.72 -13.01
N ASP A 77 8.92 -14.33 -12.83
CA ASP A 77 7.86 -13.79 -11.97
C ASP A 77 8.33 -13.62 -10.51
N ALA A 78 9.10 -14.59 -10.00
CA ALA A 78 9.73 -14.50 -8.68
C ALA A 78 10.74 -13.34 -8.57
N ALA A 79 11.44 -13.01 -9.65
CA ALA A 79 12.30 -11.81 -9.68
C ALA A 79 11.47 -10.52 -9.68
N GLY A 80 10.30 -10.53 -10.35
CA GLY A 80 9.36 -9.42 -10.33
C GLY A 80 8.83 -9.11 -8.94
N HIS A 81 8.40 -10.13 -8.20
CA HIS A 81 7.95 -9.98 -6.82
C HIS A 81 9.03 -9.41 -5.90
N ARG A 82 10.27 -9.92 -6.01
CA ARG A 82 11.42 -9.40 -5.25
C ARG A 82 11.73 -7.95 -5.60
N ALA A 83 11.72 -7.60 -6.88
CA ALA A 83 11.92 -6.21 -7.31
C ALA A 83 10.82 -5.27 -6.79
N ALA A 84 9.57 -5.71 -6.83
CA ALA A 84 8.44 -4.94 -6.28
C ALA A 84 8.60 -4.69 -4.77
N ALA A 85 9.07 -5.68 -4.02
CA ALA A 85 9.36 -5.52 -2.60
C ALA A 85 10.47 -4.47 -2.35
N VAL A 86 11.58 -4.54 -3.10
CA VAL A 86 12.68 -3.58 -2.99
C VAL A 86 12.22 -2.16 -3.34
N TYR A 87 11.45 -1.98 -4.42
CA TYR A 87 10.92 -0.66 -4.80
C TYR A 87 9.98 -0.09 -3.74
N SER A 88 9.15 -0.93 -3.12
CA SER A 88 8.23 -0.50 -2.06
C SER A 88 8.98 -0.02 -0.81
N LEU A 89 10.08 -0.70 -0.45
CA LEU A 89 10.95 -0.27 0.65
C LEU A 89 11.68 1.03 0.32
N LEU A 90 12.23 1.15 -0.89
CA LEU A 90 12.88 2.39 -1.35
C LEU A 90 11.92 3.58 -1.29
N LEU A 91 10.67 3.37 -1.73
CA LEU A 91 9.64 4.39 -1.70
C LEU A 91 9.29 4.82 -0.27
N SER A 92 9.24 3.85 0.64
CA SER A 92 8.99 4.09 2.06
C SER A 92 10.13 4.90 2.69
N CYS A 93 11.38 4.62 2.32
CA CYS A 93 12.53 5.42 2.76
C CYS A 93 12.43 6.87 2.28
N TYR A 94 12.04 7.09 1.02
CA TYR A 94 11.84 8.45 0.49
C TYR A 94 10.70 9.20 1.18
N ARG A 95 9.60 8.51 1.52
CA ARG A 95 8.49 9.09 2.29
C ARG A 95 8.92 9.52 3.69
N LEU A 96 9.87 8.80 4.29
CA LEU A 96 10.42 9.09 5.62
C LEU A 96 11.65 10.02 5.58
N GLU A 97 12.00 10.57 4.40
CA GLU A 97 13.18 11.43 4.20
C GLU A 97 14.51 10.81 4.68
N MET A 98 14.59 9.49 4.63
CA MET A 98 15.75 8.70 5.05
C MET A 98 16.65 8.34 3.88
N ASP A 99 17.96 8.28 4.11
CA ASP A 99 18.91 7.76 3.12
C ASP A 99 18.67 6.24 2.87
N PRO A 100 18.24 5.84 1.66
CA PRO A 100 17.96 4.44 1.38
C PRO A 100 19.22 3.57 1.41
N TRP A 101 20.39 4.14 1.08
CA TRP A 101 21.64 3.38 1.06
C TRP A 101 22.10 2.97 2.45
N ALA A 102 22.05 3.87 3.44
CA ALA A 102 22.31 3.57 4.83
C ALA A 102 21.38 2.47 5.36
N TYR A 103 20.07 2.58 5.05
CA TYR A 103 19.09 1.57 5.44
C TYR A 103 19.42 0.18 4.89
N PHE A 104 19.67 0.05 3.57
CA PHE A 104 19.96 -1.26 2.97
C PHE A 104 21.30 -1.84 3.43
N ARG A 105 22.31 -1.00 3.68
CA ARG A 105 23.61 -1.44 4.20
C ARG A 105 23.45 -2.12 5.56
N ASP A 106 22.57 -1.63 6.40
CA ASP A 106 22.35 -2.17 7.75
C ASP A 106 21.39 -3.36 7.76
N VAL A 107 20.38 -3.36 6.89
CA VAL A 107 19.28 -4.36 6.91
C VAL A 107 19.64 -5.63 6.14
N LEU A 108 20.34 -5.53 4.99
CA LEU A 108 20.64 -6.70 4.16
C LEU A 108 21.53 -7.74 4.88
N PRO A 109 22.59 -7.36 5.63
CA PRO A 109 23.38 -8.32 6.40
C PRO A 109 22.55 -9.02 7.48
N LYS A 110 21.74 -8.25 8.23
CA LYS A 110 20.87 -8.78 9.30
C LYS A 110 19.84 -9.79 8.78
N LEU A 111 19.40 -9.65 7.53
CA LEU A 111 18.47 -10.58 6.89
C LEU A 111 19.17 -11.87 6.39
N GLY A 112 20.44 -11.78 6.02
CA GLY A 112 21.26 -12.93 5.62
C GLY A 112 21.77 -13.75 6.80
N ASP A 113 21.84 -13.15 7.99
CA ASP A 113 22.27 -13.82 9.20
C ASP A 113 21.20 -14.80 9.72
N THR A 114 21.56 -16.08 9.85
CA THR A 114 20.70 -17.12 10.44
C THR A 114 20.33 -16.88 11.91
N ARG A 115 21.00 -15.92 12.55
CA ARG A 115 20.79 -15.56 13.96
C ARG A 115 19.62 -14.62 14.18
N PHE A 116 19.12 -13.95 13.13
CA PHE A 116 18.00 -13.03 13.25
C PHE A 116 16.67 -13.79 13.11
N PRO A 117 15.84 -13.85 14.18
CA PRO A 117 14.59 -14.60 14.13
C PRO A 117 13.57 -13.89 13.23
N ALA A 118 12.82 -14.66 12.44
CA ALA A 118 11.77 -14.13 11.56
C ALA A 118 10.68 -13.35 12.31
N SER A 119 10.52 -13.59 13.61
CA SER A 119 9.59 -12.85 14.47
C SER A 119 9.97 -11.37 14.66
N ARG A 120 11.24 -11.00 14.48
CA ARG A 120 11.73 -9.62 14.66
C ARG A 120 11.86 -8.83 13.36
N ILE A 121 11.37 -9.34 12.23
CA ILE A 121 11.43 -8.64 10.94
C ILE A 121 10.77 -7.26 10.99
N ALA A 122 9.74 -7.09 11.84
CA ALA A 122 9.07 -5.82 12.04
C ALA A 122 10.01 -4.69 12.52
N GLU A 123 11.08 -5.03 13.24
CA GLU A 123 12.10 -4.05 13.69
C GLU A 123 12.96 -3.52 12.54
N LEU A 124 13.06 -4.29 11.44
CA LEU A 124 13.82 -3.92 10.26
C LEU A 124 13.03 -3.04 9.29
N LEU A 125 11.74 -2.79 9.55
CA LEU A 125 10.94 -1.91 8.69
C LEU A 125 11.51 -0.47 8.71
N PRO A 126 11.40 0.30 7.62
CA PRO A 126 11.95 1.65 7.52
C PRO A 126 11.54 2.58 8.68
N GLU A 127 10.30 2.47 9.18
CA GLU A 127 9.79 3.29 10.28
C GLU A 127 10.46 2.94 11.62
N ALA A 128 10.57 1.64 11.94
CA ALA A 128 11.20 1.16 13.17
C ALA A 128 12.72 1.42 13.15
N TRP A 129 13.37 1.20 12.00
CA TRP A 129 14.79 1.48 11.84
C TRP A 129 15.10 2.97 12.05
N ALA A 130 14.27 3.88 11.51
CA ALA A 130 14.44 5.32 11.72
C ALA A 130 14.32 5.70 13.20
N GLN A 131 13.38 5.08 13.93
CA GLN A 131 13.24 5.29 15.38
C GLN A 131 14.45 4.75 16.16
N GLN A 132 14.98 3.59 15.79
CA GLN A 132 16.18 3.02 16.41
C GLN A 132 17.41 3.92 16.21
N GLN A 133 17.58 4.48 15.00
CA GLN A 133 18.66 5.42 14.72
C GLN A 133 18.52 6.73 15.51
N ALA A 134 17.29 7.21 15.72
CA ALA A 134 17.04 8.37 16.56
C ALA A 134 17.35 8.12 18.05
N GLN A 135 17.20 6.89 18.54
CA GLN A 135 17.55 6.50 19.91
C GLN A 135 19.06 6.31 20.13
N GLN A 136 19.81 6.04 19.05
CA GLN A 136 21.26 5.83 19.10
C GLN A 136 22.07 7.12 18.99
N ARG A 137 21.42 8.23 18.64
CA ARG A 137 22.00 9.58 18.59
C ARG A 137 21.79 10.31 19.91
#